data_AF-A0A967KQK0-F1
#
_entry.id   AF-A0A967KQK0-F1
#
_cell.length_a   1.000
_cell.length_b   1.000
_cell.length_c   1.000
_cell.angle_alpha   90.00
_cell.angle_beta   90.00
_cell.angle_gamma   90.00
#
_symmetry.space_group_name_H-M   'P 1'
#
loop_
_entity.id
_entity.type
_entity.pdbx_description
1 polymer ?
#
loop_
_entity_poly.entity_id
_entity_poly.type
_entity_poly.pdbx_seq_one_letter_code
_entity_poly.pdbx_strand_id
1 'polypeptide(L)'
;DNGTELIKLWLHVPRDIARKSLKDAKKNPERETYVRQRDWEIYEYYDDIIKYADHAITETSTAEAPWQIIEASNERYRNLSVATI
;
A
#
# COMPACT_ATOMS: atom_id res chain seq x y z
N ASP A 1 15.17 25.54 -7.48
CA ASP A 1 14.19 24.74 -6.71
C ASP A 1 12.82 25.40 -6.72
N ASN A 2 11.78 24.61 -7.02
CA ASN A 2 10.39 25.08 -7.11
C ASN A 2 9.62 24.98 -5.77
N GLY A 3 10.32 24.73 -4.65
CA GLY A 3 9.74 24.74 -3.29
C GLY A 3 8.76 23.61 -2.98
N THR A 4 8.69 22.56 -3.81
CA THR A 4 7.81 21.40 -3.57
C THR A 4 8.56 20.30 -2.82
N GLU A 5 7.99 19.85 -1.71
CA GLU A 5 8.42 18.66 -0.99
C GLU A 5 7.57 17.47 -1.42
N LEU A 6 8.23 16.38 -1.84
CA LEU A 6 7.56 15.18 -2.35
C LEU A 6 7.71 14.02 -1.36
N ILE A 7 6.59 13.60 -0.78
CA ILE A 7 6.52 12.43 0.10
C ILE A 7 6.00 11.23 -0.70
N LYS A 8 6.79 10.14 -0.77
CA LYS A 8 6.42 8.90 -1.45
C LYS A 8 6.31 7.76 -0.45
N LEU A 9 5.15 7.10 -0.41
CA LEU A 9 4.83 6.07 0.58
C LEU A 9 4.43 4.77 -0.12
N TRP A 10 5.08 3.66 0.25
CA TRP A 10 4.65 2.31 -0.11
C TRP A 10 4.07 1.62 1.12
N LEU A 11 2.75 1.41 1.11
CA LEU A 11 2.02 0.76 2.20
C LEU A 11 1.97 -0.74 1.93
N HIS A 12 2.95 -1.48 2.44
CA HIS A 12 3.07 -2.91 2.18
C HIS A 12 2.11 -3.72 3.05
N VAL A 13 1.26 -4.52 2.41
CA VAL A 13 0.37 -5.48 3.07
C VAL A 13 0.75 -6.90 2.61
N PRO A 14 1.03 -7.83 3.54
CA PRO A 14 1.27 -9.24 3.21
C PRO A 14 0.08 -9.88 2.49
N ARG A 15 0.36 -10.83 1.59
CA ARG A 15 -0.65 -11.46 0.71
C ARG A 15 -1.81 -12.09 1.49
N ASP A 16 -1.52 -12.79 2.57
CA ASP A 16 -2.54 -13.43 3.41
C ASP A 16 -3.45 -12.41 4.10
N ILE A 17 -2.87 -11.31 4.60
CA ILE A 17 -3.61 -10.18 5.20
C ILE A 17 -4.45 -9.46 4.15
N ALA A 18 -3.91 -9.22 2.95
CA ALA A 18 -4.65 -8.62 1.84
C ALA A 18 -5.89 -9.47 1.47
N ARG A 19 -5.70 -10.78 1.31
CA ARG A 19 -6.81 -11.72 1.03
C ARG A 19 -7.87 -11.69 2.12
N LYS A 20 -7.43 -11.72 3.39
CA LYS A 20 -8.32 -11.70 4.54
C LYS A 20 -9.12 -10.40 4.58
N SER A 21 -8.46 -9.26 4.40
CA SER A 21 -9.09 -7.94 4.37
C SER A 21 -10.18 -7.85 3.29
N LEU A 22 -9.91 -8.31 2.06
CA LEU A 22 -10.89 -8.33 0.98
C LEU A 22 -12.11 -9.22 1.31
N LYS A 23 -11.89 -10.38 1.93
CA LYS A 23 -12.99 -11.27 2.36
C LYS A 23 -13.80 -10.67 3.50
N ASP A 24 -13.15 -10.07 4.48
CA ASP A 24 -13.80 -9.49 5.66
C ASP A 24 -14.59 -8.23 5.29
N ALA A 25 -14.08 -7.43 4.35
CA ALA A 25 -14.78 -6.26 3.82
C ALA A 25 -16.10 -6.63 3.12
N LYS A 26 -16.16 -7.76 2.37
CA LYS A 26 -17.42 -8.25 1.80
C LYS A 26 -18.47 -8.67 2.83
N LYS A 27 -18.07 -8.93 4.08
CA LYS A 27 -19.00 -9.30 5.17
C LYS A 27 -19.42 -8.11 6.01
N ASN A 28 -18.80 -6.95 5.83
CA ASN A 28 -19.08 -5.75 6.58
C ASN A 28 -19.86 -4.77 5.68
N PRO A 29 -21.14 -4.48 5.97
CA PRO A 29 -21.96 -3.57 5.17
C PRO A 29 -21.34 -2.18 4.96
N GLU A 30 -20.57 -1.70 5.93
CA GLU A 30 -19.90 -0.39 5.84
C GLU A 30 -18.69 -0.42 4.89
N ARG A 31 -18.05 -1.59 4.73
CA ARG A 31 -16.82 -1.74 3.93
C ARG A 31 -17.05 -2.38 2.56
N GLU A 32 -18.15 -3.07 2.38
CA GLU A 32 -18.47 -3.85 1.17
C GLU A 32 -18.44 -2.97 -0.09
N THR A 33 -18.97 -1.75 0.00
CA THR A 33 -19.04 -0.80 -1.13
C THR A 33 -17.67 -0.32 -1.62
N TYR A 34 -16.62 -0.44 -0.79
CA TYR A 34 -15.26 -0.05 -1.15
C TYR A 34 -14.49 -1.15 -1.89
N VAL A 35 -14.95 -2.42 -1.85
CA VAL A 35 -14.28 -3.53 -2.55
C VAL A 35 -14.89 -3.74 -3.93
N ARG A 36 -14.05 -3.57 -4.95
CA ARG A 36 -14.39 -3.72 -6.37
C ARG A 36 -13.80 -5.00 -6.93
N GLN A 37 -14.27 -5.41 -8.11
CA GLN A 37 -13.71 -6.55 -8.83
C GLN A 37 -12.20 -6.40 -9.09
N ARG A 38 -11.77 -5.16 -9.39
CA ARG A 38 -10.36 -4.84 -9.63
C ARG A 38 -9.44 -5.13 -8.44
N ASP A 39 -9.95 -5.03 -7.21
CA ASP A 39 -9.14 -5.32 -6.02
C ASP A 39 -8.79 -6.81 -5.93
N TRP A 40 -9.70 -7.68 -6.41
CA TRP A 40 -9.44 -9.11 -6.56
C TRP A 40 -8.48 -9.41 -7.71
N GLU A 41 -8.61 -8.71 -8.85
CA GLU A 41 -7.66 -8.85 -9.96
C GLU A 41 -6.23 -8.46 -9.52
N ILE A 42 -6.09 -7.33 -8.83
CA ILE A 42 -4.83 -6.88 -8.21
C ILE A 42 -4.27 -7.95 -7.27
N TYR A 43 -5.13 -8.59 -6.47
CA TYR A 43 -4.73 -9.68 -5.58
C TYR A 43 -4.21 -10.92 -6.32
N GLU A 44 -4.80 -11.28 -7.45
CA GLU A 44 -4.29 -12.41 -8.28
C GLU A 44 -2.90 -12.11 -8.84
N TYR A 45 -2.61 -10.86 -9.19
CA TYR A 45 -1.29 -10.39 -9.64
C TYR A 45 -0.37 -9.91 -8.51
N TYR A 46 -0.62 -10.31 -7.25
CA TYR A 46 0.11 -9.80 -6.09
C TYR A 46 1.64 -9.88 -6.26
N ASP A 47 2.16 -11.04 -6.69
CA ASP A 47 3.61 -11.26 -6.79
C ASP A 47 4.24 -10.35 -7.86
N ASP A 48 3.54 -10.13 -8.98
CA ASP A 48 3.97 -9.20 -10.02
C ASP A 48 3.96 -7.75 -9.53
N ILE A 49 2.92 -7.37 -8.78
CA ILE A 49 2.83 -6.03 -8.19
C ILE A 49 3.99 -5.78 -7.22
N ILE A 50 4.31 -6.75 -6.35
CA ILE A 50 5.47 -6.64 -5.45
C ILE A 50 6.76 -6.48 -6.26
N LYS A 51 6.95 -7.29 -7.30
CA LYS A 51 8.14 -7.21 -8.17
C LYS A 51 8.27 -5.85 -8.84
N TYR A 52 7.19 -5.30 -9.40
CA TYR A 52 7.24 -4.01 -10.07
C TYR A 52 7.35 -2.84 -9.07
N ALA A 53 6.75 -2.94 -7.90
CA ALA A 53 6.91 -1.97 -6.82
C ALA A 53 8.36 -1.92 -6.33
N ASP A 54 8.99 -3.08 -6.11
CA ASP A 54 10.41 -3.19 -5.74
C ASP A 54 11.33 -2.51 -6.76
N HIS A 55 11.09 -2.76 -8.05
CA HIS A 55 11.83 -2.10 -9.12
C HIS A 55 11.61 -0.57 -9.10
N ALA A 56 10.37 -0.11 -9.01
CA ALA A 56 10.06 1.33 -8.98
C ALA A 56 10.69 2.03 -7.76
N ILE A 57 10.63 1.41 -6.58
CA ILE A 57 11.25 1.92 -5.35
C ILE A 57 12.76 2.02 -5.53
N THR A 58 13.39 0.95 -6.00
CA THR A 58 14.85 0.89 -6.22
C THR A 58 15.32 1.97 -7.19
N GLU A 59 14.66 2.11 -8.34
CA GLU A 59 15.10 3.01 -9.41
C GLU A 59 14.79 4.49 -9.15
N THR A 60 13.79 4.79 -8.30
CA THR A 60 13.29 6.17 -8.15
C THR A 60 13.42 6.74 -6.75
N SER A 61 13.95 5.99 -5.77
CA SER A 61 14.25 6.53 -4.45
C SER A 61 15.53 7.36 -4.49
N THR A 62 15.42 8.67 -4.28
CA THR A 62 16.58 9.59 -4.25
C THR A 62 16.71 10.25 -2.88
N ALA A 63 17.81 10.99 -2.67
CA ALA A 63 18.03 11.72 -1.42
C ALA A 63 16.98 12.84 -1.21
N GLU A 64 16.54 13.48 -2.31
CA GLU A 64 15.58 14.58 -2.28
C GLU A 64 14.12 14.10 -2.21
N ALA A 65 13.85 12.88 -2.67
CA ALA A 65 12.53 12.25 -2.64
C ALA A 65 12.68 10.75 -2.35
N PRO A 66 12.91 10.34 -1.10
CA PRO A 66 13.02 8.94 -0.75
C PRO A 66 11.65 8.25 -0.77
N TRP A 67 11.63 6.95 -1.09
CA TRP A 67 10.47 6.11 -0.80
C TRP A 67 10.48 5.64 0.65
N GLN A 68 9.36 5.81 1.36
CA GLN A 68 9.15 5.25 2.69
C GLN A 68 8.32 3.97 2.58
N ILE A 69 8.89 2.83 2.98
CA ILE A 69 8.19 1.55 3.03
C ILE A 69 7.59 1.38 4.43
N ILE A 70 6.27 1.22 4.51
CA ILE A 70 5.52 1.13 5.76
C ILE A 70 4.78 -0.21 5.79
N GLU A 71 4.95 -0.98 6.86
CA GLU A 71 4.13 -2.15 7.16
C GLU A 71 2.70 -1.69 7.44
N ALA A 72 1.74 -2.17 6.64
CA ALA A 72 0.37 -1.65 6.62
C ALA A 72 -0.68 -2.69 7.04
N SER A 73 -0.29 -3.83 7.62
CA SER A 73 -1.23 -4.85 8.12
C SER A 73 -2.08 -4.35 9.27
N ASN A 74 -1.53 -3.47 10.11
CA ASN A 74 -2.25 -2.86 11.23
C ASN A 74 -2.60 -1.39 10.95
N GLU A 75 -3.89 -1.09 10.91
CA GLU A 75 -4.40 0.25 10.60
C GLU A 75 -3.87 1.34 11.55
N ARG A 76 -3.77 1.07 12.86
CA ARG A 76 -3.29 2.04 13.84
C ARG A 76 -1.80 2.31 13.69
N TYR A 77 -1.02 1.25 13.51
CA TYR A 77 0.41 1.35 13.27
C TYR A 77 0.68 2.14 11.98
N ARG A 78 0.05 1.74 10.87
CA ARG A 78 0.16 2.44 9.58
C ARG A 78 -0.15 3.92 9.70
N ASN A 79 -1.27 4.28 10.33
CA ASN A 79 -1.69 5.67 10.48
C ASN A 79 -0.69 6.48 11.33
N LEU A 80 -0.18 5.89 12.41
CA LEU A 80 0.84 6.53 13.25
C LEU A 80 2.15 6.72 12.47
N SER A 81 2.64 5.67 11.80
CA SER A 81 3.87 5.73 11.01
C SER A 81 3.81 6.78 9.92
N VAL A 82 2.68 6.87 9.19
CA VAL A 82 2.49 7.90 8.15
C VAL A 82 2.47 9.30 8.74
N ALA A 83 1.84 9.49 9.91
CA ALA A 83 1.73 10.80 10.55
C ALA A 83 3.05 11.31 11.17
N THR A 84 4.06 10.45 11.32
CA THR A 84 5.36 10.78 11.91
C THR A 84 6.49 10.93 10.88
N ILE A 85 6.16 10.86 9.59
CA ILE A 85 7.08 11.18 8.48
C ILE A 85 7.11 12.69 8.32
#